data_AF-A0A4P2Q2R6-F1
#
_entry.id   AF-A0A4P2Q2R6-F1
#
_cell.length_a   1.000
_cell.length_b   1.000
_cell.length_c   1.000
_cell.angle_alpha   90.00
_cell.angle_beta   90.00
_cell.angle_gamma   90.00
#
_symmetry.space_group_name_H-M   'P 1'
#
loop_
_entity.id
_entity.type
_entity.pdbx_description
1 polymer ?
#
loop_
_entity_poly.entity_id
_entity_poly.type
_entity_poly.pdbx_seq_one_letter_code
_entity_poly.pdbx_strand_id
1 'polypeptide(L)'
;MLLITGEDPVLTEQVCDGLSQRSIAHSRVDAVHATAERGNLFQAALDARATGIVVIEPVAWRGAPPPSPPPSAGLLAAALSATRAPGVTSLLLVTSRRDDDEGIRRLRRDGAPYIVLRPAPLFHVLPRGAERSLRDRRVLIPPEVAEAFKEAIPFGALLLAIERALAGETPQGTIVEVAASPEHSVIEVLSRAGARPELAGGLRSRIGRWFGQAIARADGADLRLDGVEAPATSEAPRRAVAEALTAAGS
;
A
#
# COMPACT_ATOMS: atom_id res chain seq x y z
N MET A 1 5.35 13.76 16.27
CA MET A 1 4.59 12.48 16.31
C MET A 1 3.56 12.54 15.20
N LEU A 2 3.46 11.52 14.35
CA LEU A 2 2.44 11.45 13.30
C LEU A 2 1.21 10.69 13.79
N LEU A 3 0.02 11.15 13.41
CA LEU A 3 -1.21 10.38 13.59
C LEU A 3 -1.65 9.82 12.25
N ILE A 4 -1.74 8.49 12.14
CA ILE A 4 -2.02 7.79 10.89
C ILE A 4 -3.40 7.14 10.97
N THR A 5 -4.22 7.36 9.95
CA THR A 5 -5.52 6.71 9.79
C THR A 5 -5.74 6.34 8.34
N GLY A 6 -6.48 5.26 8.09
CA GLY A 6 -6.78 4.84 6.73
C GLY A 6 -7.91 3.82 6.62
N GLU A 7 -8.55 3.81 5.46
CA GLU A 7 -9.69 2.94 5.14
C GLU A 7 -9.26 1.58 4.60
N ASP A 8 -8.06 1.49 4.05
CA ASP A 8 -7.42 0.23 3.70
C ASP A 8 -6.55 -0.22 4.90
N PRO A 9 -7.01 -1.19 5.71
CA PRO A 9 -6.28 -1.61 6.90
C PRO A 9 -4.95 -2.28 6.55
N VAL A 10 -4.85 -2.94 5.41
CA VAL A 10 -3.65 -3.66 4.97
C VAL A 10 -2.58 -2.65 4.53
N LEU A 11 -2.95 -1.69 3.68
CA LEU A 11 -2.03 -0.63 3.27
C LEU A 11 -1.62 0.25 4.46
N THR A 12 -2.57 0.58 5.35
CA THR A 12 -2.28 1.38 6.55
C THR A 12 -1.30 0.67 7.48
N GLU A 13 -1.48 -0.62 7.73
CA GLU A 13 -0.54 -1.42 8.52
C GLU A 13 0.84 -1.47 7.88
N GLN A 14 0.92 -1.69 6.56
CA GLN A 14 2.20 -1.72 5.84
C GLN A 14 2.92 -0.36 5.88
N VAL A 15 2.19 0.75 5.85
CA VAL A 15 2.77 2.09 6.02
C VAL A 15 3.31 2.28 7.44
N CYS A 16 2.52 1.94 8.47
CA CYS A 16 2.98 1.99 9.86
C CYS A 16 4.24 1.13 10.10
N ASP A 17 4.26 -0.09 9.56
CA ASP A 17 5.44 -0.96 9.58
C ASP A 17 6.63 -0.29 8.88
N GLY A 18 6.43 0.23 7.67
CA GLY A 18 7.47 0.90 6.90
C GLY A 18 8.05 2.13 7.60
N LEU A 19 7.22 2.89 8.32
CA LEU A 19 7.63 4.04 9.14
C LEU A 19 8.36 3.60 10.42
N SER A 20 7.90 2.53 11.07
CA SER A 20 8.58 1.92 12.24
C SER A 20 10.01 1.50 11.88
N GLN A 21 10.19 0.86 10.73
CA GLN A 21 11.52 0.45 10.26
C GLN A 21 12.47 1.63 10.01
N ARG A 22 11.92 2.81 9.72
CA ARG A 22 12.65 4.06 9.53
C ARG A 22 12.78 4.88 10.80
N SER A 23 12.35 4.33 11.95
CA SER A 23 12.34 5.03 13.24
C SER A 23 11.54 6.35 13.23
N ILE A 24 10.50 6.43 12.39
CA ILE A 24 9.61 7.60 12.33
C ILE A 24 8.50 7.44 13.36
N ALA A 25 8.44 8.35 14.33
CA ALA A 25 7.46 8.31 15.42
C ALA A 25 6.02 8.53 14.91
N HIS A 26 5.17 7.52 15.05
CA HIS A 26 3.76 7.58 14.67
C HIS A 26 2.86 6.81 15.65
N SER A 27 1.57 7.12 15.61
CA SER A 27 0.49 6.38 16.25
C SER A 27 -0.61 6.13 15.23
N ARG A 28 -1.24 4.95 15.30
CA ARG A 28 -2.34 4.56 14.42
C ARG A 28 -3.68 4.81 15.10
N VAL A 29 -4.64 5.32 14.35
CA VAL A 29 -6.06 5.41 14.70
C VAL A 29 -6.85 4.70 13.62
N ASP A 30 -7.71 3.76 13.99
CA ASP A 30 -8.55 3.08 13.02
C ASP A 30 -9.59 4.03 12.41
N ALA A 31 -9.84 3.94 11.10
CA ALA A 31 -10.75 4.86 10.40
C ALA A 31 -12.18 4.85 10.96
N VAL A 32 -12.66 3.70 11.43
CA VAL A 32 -13.96 3.60 12.10
C VAL A 32 -13.99 4.47 13.35
N HIS A 33 -12.94 4.43 14.17
CA HIS A 33 -12.85 5.26 15.37
C HIS A 33 -12.66 6.74 15.04
N ALA A 34 -11.83 7.03 14.04
CA ALA A 34 -11.57 8.39 13.56
C ALA A 34 -12.85 9.12 13.08
N THR A 35 -13.83 8.36 12.59
CA THR A 35 -15.08 8.88 12.01
C THR A 35 -16.33 8.67 12.87
N ALA A 36 -16.25 7.87 13.94
CA ALA A 36 -17.41 7.48 14.77
C ALA A 36 -18.14 8.68 15.40
N GLU A 37 -17.42 9.67 15.92
CA GLU A 37 -17.99 10.90 16.46
C GLU A 37 -17.24 12.13 15.93
N ARG A 38 -17.96 13.26 15.87
CA ARG A 38 -17.36 14.54 15.45
C ARG A 38 -16.24 14.90 16.42
N GLY A 39 -15.02 14.89 15.92
CA GLY A 39 -13.84 15.34 16.67
C GLY A 39 -12.97 14.22 17.24
N ASN A 40 -13.28 12.94 17.04
CA ASN A 40 -12.45 11.85 17.56
C ASN A 40 -11.00 11.91 17.07
N LEU A 41 -10.81 12.13 15.76
CA LEU A 41 -9.46 12.27 15.22
C LEU A 41 -8.76 13.56 15.70
N PHE A 42 -9.52 14.62 15.95
CA PHE A 42 -9.00 15.85 16.55
C PHE A 42 -8.56 15.64 18.00
N GLN A 43 -9.36 14.93 18.80
CA GLN A 43 -9.01 14.60 20.17
C GLN A 43 -7.81 13.66 20.22
N ALA A 44 -7.76 12.66 19.35
CA ALA A 44 -6.59 11.79 19.21
C ALA A 44 -5.33 12.58 18.81
N ALA A 45 -5.46 13.62 17.97
CA ALA A 45 -4.35 14.50 17.63
C ALA A 45 -3.86 15.32 18.84
N LEU A 46 -4.78 15.82 19.68
CA LEU A 46 -4.44 16.49 20.94
C LEU A 46 -3.72 15.56 21.91
N ASP A 47 -4.29 14.38 22.17
CA ASP A 47 -3.79 13.41 23.14
C ASP A 47 -2.40 12.90 22.73
N ALA A 48 -2.21 12.63 21.45
CA ALA A 48 -0.93 12.19 20.89
C ALA A 48 0.09 13.33 20.69
N ARG A 49 -0.30 14.60 20.92
CA ARG A 49 0.47 15.80 20.55
C ARG A 49 1.00 15.69 19.11
N ALA A 50 0.09 15.36 18.20
CA ALA A 50 0.41 15.13 16.81
C ALA A 50 0.95 16.40 16.17
N THR A 51 2.01 16.25 15.38
CA THR A 51 2.58 17.34 14.56
C THR A 51 2.13 17.25 13.12
N GLY A 52 1.65 16.08 12.70
CA GLY A 52 1.10 15.86 11.36
C GLY A 52 0.06 14.74 11.36
N ILE A 53 -0.90 14.86 10.44
CA ILE A 53 -1.93 13.85 10.20
C ILE A 53 -1.62 13.17 8.86
N VAL A 54 -1.64 11.85 8.83
CA VAL A 54 -1.49 11.06 7.60
C VAL A 54 -2.78 10.29 7.36
N VAL A 55 -3.39 10.53 6.21
CA VAL A 55 -4.60 9.84 5.75
C VAL A 55 -4.24 8.95 4.59
N ILE A 56 -4.59 7.67 4.70
CA ILE A 56 -4.37 6.67 3.66
C ILE A 56 -5.73 6.22 3.16
N GLU A 57 -6.15 6.78 2.03
CA GLU A 57 -7.33 6.29 1.33
C GLU A 57 -6.99 5.02 0.54
N PRO A 58 -7.99 4.23 0.14
CA PRO A 58 -7.74 3.01 -0.59
C PRO A 58 -7.09 3.29 -1.96
N VAL A 59 -5.99 2.59 -2.24
CA VAL A 59 -5.20 2.72 -3.48
C VAL A 59 -5.32 1.44 -4.29
N ALA A 60 -5.35 1.56 -5.62
CA ALA A 60 -5.38 0.40 -6.49
C ALA A 60 -4.12 -0.46 -6.35
N TRP A 61 -4.30 -1.78 -6.23
CA TRP A 61 -3.20 -2.76 -6.27
C TRP A 61 -3.24 -3.52 -7.59
N ARG A 62 -2.09 -3.67 -8.24
CA ARG A 62 -2.00 -4.41 -9.50
C ARG A 62 -2.26 -5.89 -9.26
N GLY A 63 -3.19 -6.46 -10.03
CA GLY A 63 -3.60 -7.86 -9.90
C GLY A 63 -4.63 -8.12 -8.79
N ALA A 64 -5.07 -7.08 -8.07
CA ALA A 64 -6.14 -7.15 -7.10
C ALA A 64 -7.45 -6.57 -7.69
N PRO A 65 -8.62 -6.98 -7.17
CA PRO A 65 -9.85 -6.24 -7.43
C PRO A 65 -9.70 -4.78 -6.97
N PRO A 66 -10.46 -3.84 -7.59
CA PRO A 66 -10.45 -2.45 -7.15
C PRO A 66 -10.77 -2.36 -5.66
N PRO A 67 -10.13 -1.42 -4.93
CA PRO A 67 -10.34 -1.29 -3.50
C PRO A 67 -11.81 -1.01 -3.19
N SER A 68 -12.32 -1.70 -2.17
CA SER A 68 -13.66 -1.51 -1.63
C SER A 68 -13.57 -1.45 -0.10
N PRO A 69 -14.14 -0.43 0.56
CA PRO A 69 -14.96 0.65 -0.02
C PRO A 69 -14.14 1.70 -0.80
N PRO A 70 -14.79 2.51 -1.66
CA PRO A 70 -14.15 3.70 -2.22
C PRO A 70 -13.84 4.73 -1.12
N PRO A 71 -12.93 5.69 -1.40
CA PRO A 71 -12.55 6.73 -0.46
C PRO A 71 -13.73 7.47 0.20
N SER A 72 -13.85 7.45 1.52
CA SER A 72 -14.98 8.11 2.20
C SER A 72 -14.75 9.62 2.38
N ALA A 73 -15.83 10.39 2.22
CA ALA A 73 -15.82 11.81 2.55
C ALA A 73 -15.71 12.06 4.08
N GLY A 74 -16.09 11.07 4.90
CA GLY A 74 -16.07 11.17 6.35
C GLY A 74 -14.66 11.20 6.92
N LEU A 75 -13.77 10.33 6.42
CA LEU A 75 -12.39 10.27 6.88
C LEU A 75 -11.62 11.56 6.56
N LEU A 76 -11.76 12.06 5.32
CA LEU A 76 -11.14 13.33 4.94
C LEU A 76 -11.69 14.51 5.77
N ALA A 77 -12.99 14.53 6.04
CA ALA A 77 -13.59 15.55 6.90
C ALA A 77 -13.05 15.50 8.35
N ALA A 78 -12.87 14.30 8.90
CA ALA A 78 -12.27 14.12 10.22
C ALA A 78 -10.80 14.58 10.24
N ALA A 79 -10.04 14.29 9.18
CA ALA A 79 -8.66 14.73 9.05
C ALA A 79 -8.52 16.25 8.95
N LEU A 80 -9.35 16.90 8.14
CA LEU A 80 -9.44 18.38 8.07
C LEU A 80 -9.89 19.00 9.39
N SER A 81 -10.68 18.29 10.19
CA SER A 81 -10.97 18.74 11.55
C SER A 81 -9.74 18.64 12.43
N ALA A 82 -8.99 17.53 12.35
CA ALA A 82 -7.80 17.26 13.16
C ALA A 82 -6.63 18.21 12.86
N THR A 83 -6.52 18.75 11.64
CA THR A 83 -5.51 19.77 11.30
C THR A 83 -5.67 21.07 12.07
N ARG A 84 -6.83 21.31 12.68
CA ARG A 84 -7.09 22.48 13.53
C ARG A 84 -6.58 22.29 14.96
N ALA A 85 -6.11 21.09 15.33
CA ALA A 85 -5.55 20.84 16.64
C ALA A 85 -4.23 21.63 16.82
N PRO A 86 -4.02 22.29 17.96
CA PRO A 86 -2.77 22.97 18.27
C PRO A 86 -1.56 22.05 18.09
N GLY A 87 -0.57 22.50 17.32
CA GLY A 87 0.67 21.77 17.06
C GLY A 87 0.67 20.95 15.78
N VAL A 88 -0.50 20.70 15.15
CA VAL A 88 -0.56 20.06 13.84
C VAL A 88 -0.18 21.08 12.77
N THR A 89 0.86 20.76 11.99
CA THR A 89 1.41 21.66 10.97
C THR A 89 1.26 21.14 9.54
N SER A 90 0.81 19.90 9.36
CA SER A 90 0.71 19.28 8.03
C SER A 90 -0.32 18.15 7.98
N LEU A 91 -1.00 18.05 6.84
CA LEU A 91 -1.82 16.91 6.43
C LEU A 91 -1.19 16.23 5.21
N LEU A 92 -0.85 14.96 5.35
CA LEU A 92 -0.42 14.12 4.23
C LEU A 92 -1.59 13.23 3.80
N LEU A 93 -2.05 13.34 2.56
CA LEU A 93 -3.11 12.51 2.00
C LEU A 93 -2.54 11.59 0.92
N VAL A 94 -2.61 10.29 1.13
CA VAL A 94 -2.34 9.28 0.09
C VAL A 94 -3.68 8.87 -0.52
N THR A 95 -3.86 9.08 -1.82
CA THR A 95 -5.18 8.89 -2.46
C THR A 95 -5.08 8.63 -3.96
N SER A 96 -6.09 7.98 -4.54
CA SER A 96 -6.31 7.87 -5.99
C SER A 96 -7.33 8.90 -6.53
N ARG A 97 -7.80 9.85 -5.70
CA ARG A 97 -8.74 10.90 -6.12
C ARG A 97 -8.14 11.81 -7.20
N ARG A 98 -8.98 12.21 -8.15
CA ARG A 98 -8.64 13.18 -9.20
C ARG A 98 -8.84 14.62 -8.72
N ASP A 99 -8.31 15.58 -9.47
CA ASP A 99 -8.38 17.00 -9.11
C ASP A 99 -9.79 17.59 -9.10
N ASP A 100 -10.70 16.98 -9.85
CA ASP A 100 -12.10 17.33 -9.94
C ASP A 100 -12.96 16.71 -8.82
N ASP A 101 -12.38 15.80 -8.03
CA ASP A 101 -13.05 15.17 -6.88
C ASP A 101 -13.38 16.20 -5.80
N GLU A 102 -14.59 16.11 -5.24
CA GLU A 102 -15.08 17.06 -4.23
C GLU A 102 -14.23 17.03 -2.94
N GLY A 103 -13.64 15.89 -2.58
CA GLY A 103 -12.70 15.79 -1.47
C GLY A 103 -11.45 16.64 -1.68
N ILE A 104 -10.86 16.58 -2.87
CA ILE A 104 -9.68 17.39 -3.22
C ILE A 104 -10.04 18.88 -3.29
N ARG A 105 -11.20 19.23 -3.85
CA ARG A 105 -11.70 20.62 -3.84
C ARG A 105 -11.91 21.13 -2.42
N ARG A 106 -12.46 20.29 -1.53
CA ARG A 106 -12.66 20.63 -0.12
C ARG A 106 -11.34 20.83 0.61
N LEU A 107 -10.36 19.95 0.39
CA LEU A 107 -9.00 20.08 0.94
C LEU A 107 -8.37 21.42 0.57
N ARG A 108 -8.47 21.82 -0.71
CA ARG A 108 -7.98 23.13 -1.19
C ARG A 108 -8.71 24.31 -0.56
N ARG A 109 -10.03 24.19 -0.33
CA ARG A 109 -10.86 25.25 0.26
C ARG A 109 -10.68 25.41 1.77
N ASP A 110 -10.39 24.34 2.50
CA ASP A 110 -10.26 24.38 3.97
C ASP A 110 -9.01 25.16 4.43
N GLY A 111 -7.99 25.25 3.58
CA GLY A 111 -6.78 26.04 3.84
C GLY A 111 -5.76 25.37 4.77
N ALA A 112 -5.99 24.10 5.16
CA ALA A 112 -5.01 23.32 5.90
C ALA A 112 -3.71 23.14 5.09
N PRO A 113 -2.51 23.23 5.71
CA PRO A 113 -1.27 22.87 5.03
C PRO A 113 -1.31 21.38 4.66
N TYR A 114 -1.27 21.07 3.37
CA TYR A 114 -1.41 19.70 2.90
C TYR A 114 -0.33 19.29 1.89
N ILE A 115 -0.09 18.00 1.79
CA ILE A 115 0.59 17.36 0.65
C ILE A 115 -0.30 16.20 0.22
N VAL A 116 -0.60 16.10 -1.08
CA VAL A 116 -1.30 14.95 -1.64
C VAL A 116 -0.30 14.09 -2.39
N LEU A 117 -0.21 12.81 -2.05
CA LEU A 117 0.50 11.80 -2.82
C LEU A 117 -0.54 11.00 -3.60
N ARG A 118 -0.43 11.03 -4.93
CA ARG A 118 -1.23 10.21 -5.84
C ARG A 118 -0.37 9.09 -6.40
N PRO A 119 -0.34 7.92 -5.75
CA PRO A 119 0.40 6.79 -6.28
C PRO A 119 -0.29 6.20 -7.50
N ALA A 120 0.52 5.85 -8.50
CA ALA A 120 0.13 4.86 -9.48
C ALA A 120 -0.21 3.52 -8.80
N PRO A 121 -0.86 2.56 -9.47
CA PRO A 121 -1.22 1.28 -8.86
C PRO A 121 -0.03 0.61 -8.17
N LEU A 122 -0.25 0.13 -6.95
CA LEU A 122 0.80 -0.47 -6.12
C LEU A 122 1.03 -1.94 -6.50
N PHE A 123 2.24 -2.42 -6.31
CA PHE A 123 2.53 -3.85 -6.22
C PHE A 123 3.40 -4.17 -5.01
N HIS A 124 3.23 -5.37 -4.47
CA HIS A 124 4.07 -5.83 -3.38
C HIS A 124 5.49 -6.05 -3.86
N VAL A 125 6.42 -5.44 -3.13
CA VAL A 125 7.81 -5.86 -3.16
C VAL A 125 7.90 -7.22 -2.49
N LEU A 126 8.86 -8.01 -2.93
CA LEU A 126 9.23 -9.30 -2.37
C LEU A 126 9.09 -9.34 -0.83
N PRO A 127 8.51 -10.41 -0.25
CA PRO A 127 8.47 -10.63 1.20
C PRO A 127 9.84 -10.44 1.83
N ARG A 128 9.85 -9.91 3.06
CA ARG A 128 11.10 -9.77 3.83
C ARG A 128 11.81 -11.13 3.90
N GLY A 129 13.10 -11.14 3.56
CA GLY A 129 13.93 -12.35 3.52
C GLY A 129 13.95 -13.08 2.17
N ALA A 130 13.12 -12.68 1.19
CA ALA A 130 13.15 -13.25 -0.16
C ALA A 130 14.48 -13.03 -0.89
N GLU A 131 15.19 -11.95 -0.57
CA GLU A 131 16.52 -11.62 -1.13
C GLU A 131 17.50 -12.80 -1.01
N ARG A 132 17.50 -13.49 0.13
CA ARG A 132 18.35 -14.68 0.33
C ARG A 132 17.98 -15.82 -0.62
N SER A 133 16.69 -15.98 -0.90
CA SER A 133 16.18 -17.02 -1.79
C SER A 133 16.37 -16.69 -3.28
N LEU A 134 16.48 -15.39 -3.61
CA LEU A 134 16.57 -14.88 -4.98
C LEU A 134 18.00 -14.60 -5.42
N ARG A 135 18.94 -14.50 -4.47
CA ARG A 135 20.35 -14.23 -4.76
C ARG A 135 20.89 -15.17 -5.82
N ASP A 136 21.40 -14.60 -6.91
CA ASP A 136 21.94 -15.27 -8.10
C ASP A 136 20.97 -16.20 -8.84
N ARG A 137 19.68 -16.19 -8.48
CA ARG A 137 18.65 -16.99 -9.17
C ARG A 137 18.21 -16.27 -10.44
N ARG A 138 18.15 -17.03 -11.54
CA ARG A 138 17.50 -16.57 -12.77
C ARG A 138 15.99 -16.57 -12.57
N VAL A 139 15.35 -15.44 -12.85
CA VAL A 139 13.90 -15.25 -12.76
C VAL A 139 13.38 -14.92 -14.14
N LEU A 140 12.51 -15.79 -14.68
CA LEU A 140 11.98 -15.66 -16.04
C LEU A 140 10.62 -14.97 -16.00
N ILE A 141 10.54 -13.78 -16.60
CA ILE A 141 9.35 -12.91 -16.57
C ILE A 141 8.69 -12.93 -17.96
N PRO A 142 7.40 -13.31 -18.08
CA PRO A 142 6.64 -13.12 -19.32
C PRO A 142 6.60 -11.62 -19.70
N PRO A 143 6.75 -11.27 -20.99
CA PRO A 143 6.60 -9.90 -21.46
C PRO A 143 5.26 -9.27 -21.07
N GLU A 144 4.18 -10.06 -21.04
CA GLU A 144 2.84 -9.60 -20.69
C GLU A 144 2.77 -9.16 -19.22
N VAL A 145 3.53 -9.83 -18.35
CA VAL A 145 3.63 -9.43 -16.93
C VAL A 145 4.49 -8.18 -16.80
N ALA A 146 5.63 -8.10 -17.50
CA ALA A 146 6.44 -6.88 -17.47
C ALA A 146 5.63 -5.66 -17.96
N GLU A 147 4.85 -5.82 -19.04
CA GLU A 147 3.99 -4.76 -19.56
C GLU A 147 2.83 -4.45 -18.61
N ALA A 148 2.19 -5.46 -18.00
CA ALA A 148 1.11 -5.26 -17.05
C ALA A 148 1.53 -4.44 -15.81
N PHE A 149 2.81 -4.46 -15.42
CA PHE A 149 3.31 -3.73 -14.25
C PHE A 149 4.03 -2.43 -14.60
N LYS A 150 4.09 -2.06 -15.88
CA LYS A 150 4.81 -0.88 -16.37
C LYS A 150 4.27 0.45 -15.82
N GLU A 151 2.98 0.50 -15.53
CA GLU A 151 2.31 1.66 -14.92
C GLU A 151 2.17 1.53 -13.40
N ALA A 152 2.70 0.47 -12.80
CA ALA A 152 2.60 0.23 -11.36
C ALA A 152 3.89 0.62 -10.64
N ILE A 153 3.80 0.96 -9.36
CA ILE A 153 4.95 1.26 -8.50
C ILE A 153 5.08 0.22 -7.37
N PRO A 154 6.31 -0.09 -6.93
CA PRO A 154 6.53 -0.91 -5.75
C PRO A 154 6.08 -0.13 -4.53
N PHE A 155 5.52 -0.80 -3.54
CA PHE A 155 5.14 -0.18 -2.25
C PHE A 155 6.30 0.63 -1.61
N GLY A 156 7.55 0.19 -1.79
CA GLY A 156 8.73 0.92 -1.32
C GLY A 156 8.88 2.34 -1.90
N ALA A 157 8.42 2.57 -3.14
CA ALA A 157 8.44 3.91 -3.75
C ALA A 157 7.40 4.84 -3.10
N LEU A 158 6.21 4.32 -2.74
CA LEU A 158 5.24 5.09 -1.94
C LEU A 158 5.80 5.45 -0.57
N LEU A 159 6.45 4.51 0.12
CA LEU A 159 7.08 4.79 1.42
C LEU A 159 8.15 5.88 1.31
N LEU A 160 8.98 5.86 0.27
CA LEU A 160 9.98 6.90 0.03
C LEU A 160 9.31 8.26 -0.24
N ALA A 161 8.21 8.30 -0.99
CA ALA A 161 7.46 9.53 -1.23
C ALA A 161 6.87 10.10 0.06
N ILE A 162 6.32 9.23 0.93
CA ILE A 162 5.84 9.62 2.27
C ILE A 162 7.00 10.19 3.09
N GLU A 163 8.14 9.50 3.14
CA GLU A 163 9.32 9.94 3.89
C GLU A 163 9.81 11.32 3.45
N ARG A 164 9.92 11.57 2.14
CA ARG A 164 10.30 12.87 1.58
C ARG A 164 9.30 13.98 1.93
N ALA A 165 8.01 13.66 1.90
CA ALA A 165 6.97 14.61 2.30
C ALA A 165 7.09 14.97 3.79
N LEU A 166 7.35 13.98 4.65
CA LEU A 166 7.53 14.16 6.08
C LEU A 166 8.83 14.90 6.44
N ALA A 167 9.89 14.71 5.64
CA ALA A 167 11.17 15.42 5.79
C ALA A 167 11.10 16.90 5.34
N GLY A 168 9.98 17.34 4.76
CA GLY A 168 9.81 18.71 4.27
C GLY A 168 10.46 18.97 2.90
N GLU A 169 10.88 17.92 2.19
CA GLU A 169 11.41 18.03 0.83
C GLU A 169 10.32 18.35 -0.20
N THR A 170 9.06 18.05 0.14
CA THR A 170 7.90 18.35 -0.68
C THR A 170 7.19 19.61 -0.17
N PRO A 171 7.01 20.66 -0.98
CA PRO A 171 6.32 21.87 -0.56
C PRO A 171 4.86 21.61 -0.18
N GLN A 172 4.35 22.31 0.84
CA GLN A 172 2.93 22.29 1.19
C GLN A 172 2.06 22.89 0.07
N GLY A 173 0.80 22.49 0.00
CA GLY A 173 -0.16 22.84 -1.04
C GLY A 173 -0.01 22.06 -2.35
N THR A 174 0.94 21.12 -2.42
CA THR A 174 1.26 20.38 -3.66
C THR A 174 0.51 19.06 -3.76
N ILE A 175 0.30 18.63 -5.01
CA ILE A 175 -0.14 17.29 -5.36
C ILE A 175 0.98 16.66 -6.18
N VAL A 176 1.46 15.50 -5.73
CA VAL A 176 2.59 14.79 -6.32
C VAL A 176 2.08 13.47 -6.89
N GLU A 177 2.26 13.29 -8.20
CA GLU A 177 2.11 11.99 -8.83
C GLU A 177 3.32 11.11 -8.47
N VAL A 178 3.07 10.01 -7.74
CA VAL A 178 4.09 8.98 -7.51
C VAL A 178 3.98 8.00 -8.69
N ALA A 179 4.58 8.40 -9.80
CA ALA A 179 4.50 7.69 -11.07
C ALA A 179 5.46 6.51 -11.16
N ALA A 180 5.11 5.55 -12.01
CA ALA A 180 6.02 4.48 -12.40
C ALA A 180 7.26 5.05 -13.10
N SER A 181 8.41 4.43 -12.82
CA SER A 181 9.68 4.76 -13.46
C SER A 181 10.45 3.48 -13.77
N PRO A 182 11.38 3.48 -14.74
CA PRO A 182 12.22 2.32 -15.01
C PRO A 182 12.97 1.81 -13.78
N GLU A 183 13.38 2.74 -12.89
CA GLU A 183 14.06 2.46 -11.62
C GLU A 183 13.18 1.75 -10.58
N HIS A 184 11.87 1.73 -10.82
CA HIS A 184 10.87 1.11 -9.97
C HIS A 184 10.19 -0.08 -10.66
N SER A 185 10.66 -0.47 -11.85
CA SER A 185 10.12 -1.61 -12.58
C SER A 185 10.29 -2.93 -11.80
N VAL A 186 9.43 -3.91 -12.09
CA VAL A 186 9.53 -5.26 -11.50
C VAL A 186 10.91 -5.89 -11.74
N ILE A 187 11.49 -5.67 -12.93
CA ILE A 187 12.83 -6.13 -13.28
C ILE A 187 13.85 -5.51 -12.34
N GLU A 188 13.82 -4.19 -12.18
CA GLU A 188 14.77 -3.48 -11.33
C GLU A 188 14.64 -3.87 -9.85
N VAL A 189 13.40 -4.02 -9.35
CA VAL A 189 13.13 -4.50 -7.98
C VAL A 189 13.73 -5.89 -7.75
N LEU A 190 13.60 -6.81 -8.71
CA LEU A 190 14.18 -8.15 -8.64
C LEU A 190 15.72 -8.11 -8.71
N SER A 191 16.28 -7.32 -9.62
CA SER A 191 17.73 -7.12 -9.75
C SER A 191 18.34 -6.61 -8.45
N ARG A 192 17.72 -5.61 -7.81
CA ARG A 192 18.16 -5.05 -6.51
C ARG A 192 18.09 -6.07 -5.38
N ALA A 193 17.14 -7.00 -5.44
CA ALA A 193 17.06 -8.13 -4.51
C ALA A 193 18.08 -9.25 -4.80
N GLY A 194 18.97 -9.06 -5.78
CA GLY A 194 20.04 -9.99 -6.14
C GLY A 194 19.63 -11.07 -7.13
N ALA A 195 18.42 -11.00 -7.71
CA ALA A 195 18.01 -11.90 -8.78
C ALA A 195 18.65 -11.53 -10.12
N ARG A 196 18.60 -12.46 -11.09
CA ARG A 196 18.93 -12.22 -12.50
C ARG A 196 17.65 -12.31 -13.33
N PRO A 197 16.85 -11.22 -13.40
CA PRO A 197 15.61 -11.23 -14.15
C PRO A 197 15.90 -11.24 -15.67
N GLU A 198 15.18 -12.09 -16.39
CA GLU A 198 15.24 -12.17 -17.85
C GLU A 198 13.81 -12.22 -18.41
N LEU A 199 13.56 -11.45 -19.47
CA LEU A 199 12.31 -11.56 -20.21
C LEU A 199 12.33 -12.88 -21.00
N ALA A 200 11.39 -13.76 -20.69
CA ALA A 200 11.31 -15.06 -21.35
C ALA A 200 10.34 -15.02 -22.53
N GLY A 201 10.82 -15.37 -23.73
CA GLY A 201 9.95 -15.64 -24.87
C GLY A 201 9.24 -17.00 -24.71
N GLY A 202 7.91 -17.03 -24.77
CA GLY A 202 7.10 -18.26 -24.83
C GLY A 202 6.88 -19.01 -23.50
N LEU A 203 6.41 -20.26 -23.59
CA LEU A 203 5.85 -21.16 -22.54
C LEU A 203 6.74 -21.49 -21.31
N ARG A 204 7.90 -20.86 -21.13
CA ARG A 204 8.88 -21.18 -20.06
C ARG A 204 9.08 -20.02 -19.09
N SER A 205 8.01 -19.43 -18.58
CA SER A 205 8.09 -18.43 -17.53
C SER A 205 8.20 -19.06 -16.14
N ARG A 206 8.80 -18.33 -15.19
CA ARG A 206 8.92 -18.72 -13.78
C ARG A 206 8.80 -17.48 -12.92
N ILE A 207 7.56 -17.10 -12.61
CA ILE A 207 7.31 -16.07 -11.59
C ILE A 207 6.86 -16.79 -10.33
N GLY A 208 7.57 -16.62 -9.22
CA GLY A 208 7.10 -17.13 -7.93
C GLY A 208 5.94 -16.29 -7.37
N ARG A 209 5.28 -16.77 -6.32
CA ARG A 209 4.12 -16.16 -5.64
C ARG A 209 4.41 -14.84 -4.89
N TRP A 210 5.38 -14.06 -5.36
CA TRP A 210 6.00 -12.99 -4.57
C TRP A 210 5.34 -11.62 -4.69
N PHE A 211 4.38 -11.43 -5.60
CA PHE A 211 3.77 -10.13 -5.88
C PHE A 211 2.26 -10.09 -5.56
N GLY A 212 1.85 -10.69 -4.44
CA GLY A 212 0.52 -10.47 -3.84
C GLY A 212 -0.54 -11.55 -4.10
N GLN A 213 -0.51 -12.23 -5.23
CA GLN A 213 -1.22 -13.49 -5.56
C GLN A 213 -0.75 -13.89 -6.97
N ALA A 214 -0.98 -15.14 -7.41
CA ALA A 214 -0.46 -15.68 -8.68
C ALA A 214 -0.57 -14.66 -9.84
N ILE A 215 0.58 -14.15 -10.30
CA ILE A 215 0.68 -12.83 -10.97
C ILE A 215 0.10 -12.82 -12.37
N ALA A 216 -0.22 -13.99 -12.91
CA ALA A 216 -1.21 -14.14 -13.94
C ALA A 216 -1.62 -15.61 -13.97
N ARG A 217 -2.92 -15.91 -13.90
CA ARG A 217 -3.43 -17.00 -14.73
C ARG A 217 -3.42 -16.47 -16.17
N ALA A 218 -2.26 -16.47 -16.81
CA ALA A 218 -2.21 -16.50 -18.26
C ALA A 218 -2.47 -17.96 -18.63
N ASP A 219 -3.70 -18.26 -19.07
CA ASP A 219 -4.13 -19.56 -19.59
C ASP A 219 -3.69 -20.81 -18.79
N GLY A 220 -4.02 -20.84 -17.49
CA GLY A 220 -4.09 -22.09 -16.73
C GLY A 220 -2.78 -22.71 -16.23
N ALA A 221 -1.62 -22.03 -16.31
CA ALA A 221 -0.37 -22.54 -15.75
C ALA A 221 -0.06 -21.93 -14.37
N ASP A 222 -0.05 -22.76 -13.32
CA ASP A 222 0.49 -22.38 -12.01
C ASP A 222 2.01 -22.22 -12.08
N LEU A 223 2.51 -21.01 -11.88
CA LEU A 223 3.94 -20.67 -11.97
C LEU A 223 4.62 -20.77 -10.60
N ARG A 224 5.70 -21.57 -10.52
CA ARG A 224 6.53 -21.82 -9.33
C ARG A 224 7.99 -21.50 -9.62
N LEU A 225 8.74 -21.04 -8.62
CA LEU A 225 10.20 -21.03 -8.66
C LEU A 225 10.71 -22.44 -8.34
N ASP A 226 11.63 -22.97 -9.14
CA ASP A 226 12.37 -24.18 -8.77
C ASP A 226 13.24 -23.88 -7.55
N GLY A 227 13.05 -24.64 -6.46
CA GLY A 227 13.95 -24.66 -5.31
C GLY A 227 13.62 -23.68 -4.19
N VAL A 228 12.44 -23.05 -4.19
CA VAL A 228 11.88 -22.39 -3.00
C VAL A 228 10.75 -23.27 -2.50
N GLU A 229 10.96 -23.96 -1.37
CA GLU A 229 9.87 -24.64 -0.68
C GLU A 229 8.75 -23.63 -0.46
N ALA A 230 7.54 -23.99 -0.89
CA ALA A 230 6.38 -23.18 -0.56
C ALA A 230 6.36 -23.04 0.97
N PRO A 231 6.28 -21.82 1.54
CA PRO A 231 5.94 -21.72 2.95
C PRO A 231 4.66 -22.53 3.11
N ALA A 232 4.66 -23.48 4.05
CA ALA A 232 3.54 -24.35 4.31
C ALA A 232 2.30 -23.45 4.35
N THR A 233 1.48 -23.52 3.30
CA THR A 233 0.19 -22.88 3.31
C THR A 233 -0.49 -23.46 4.53
N SER A 234 -0.80 -22.60 5.51
CA SER A 234 -1.71 -22.95 6.61
C SER A 234 -3.05 -23.31 5.97
N GLU A 235 -3.14 -24.55 5.51
CA GLU A 235 -4.33 -25.14 4.95
C GLU A 235 -5.18 -25.62 6.14
N ALA A 236 -5.77 -24.66 6.84
CA ALA A 236 -6.95 -24.82 7.70
C ALA A 236 -7.44 -23.40 8.06
N PRO A 237 -8.73 -23.07 7.87
CA PRO A 237 -9.84 -23.92 8.29
C PRO A 237 -10.94 -24.02 7.20
N ARG A 238 -10.76 -24.89 6.20
CA ARG A 238 -11.89 -25.34 5.37
C ARG A 238 -12.35 -26.77 5.70
N ARG A 239 -11.51 -27.57 6.37
CA ARG A 239 -11.92 -28.86 6.93
C ARG A 239 -12.71 -28.74 8.24
N ALA A 240 -12.42 -27.75 9.09
CA ALA A 240 -13.14 -27.56 10.35
C ALA A 240 -14.62 -27.15 10.17
N VAL A 241 -14.97 -26.50 9.06
CA VAL A 241 -16.37 -26.10 8.78
C VAL A 241 -17.19 -27.28 8.20
N ALA A 242 -16.55 -28.20 7.47
CA ALA A 242 -17.23 -29.37 6.91
C ALA A 242 -17.52 -30.45 7.98
N GLU A 243 -16.64 -30.60 8.98
CA GLU A 243 -16.88 -31.51 10.12
C GLU A 243 -17.87 -30.94 11.14
N ALA A 244 -17.95 -29.60 11.29
CA ALA A 244 -18.95 -28.97 12.16
C ALA A 244 -20.39 -29.04 11.60
N LEU A 245 -20.55 -29.02 10.28
CA LEU A 245 -21.88 -29.12 9.63
C LEU A 245 -22.41 -30.56 9.54
N THR A 246 -21.55 -31.56 9.67
CA THR A 246 -21.97 -32.98 9.73
C THR A 246 -22.30 -33.44 11.15
N ALA A 247 -21.79 -32.77 12.19
CA ALA A 247 -22.11 -33.06 13.59
C ALA A 247 -23.38 -32.33 14.11
N ALA A 248 -23.90 -31.34 13.38
CA ALA A 248 -25.11 -30.58 13.76
C ALA A 248 -26.39 -31.08 13.07
N GLY A 249 -26.31 -32.17 12.31
CA GLY A 249 -27.41 -32.78 11.55
C GLY A 249 -27.68 -34.21 11.97
N SER A 250 -27.89 -34.45 13.26
CA SER A 250 -28.38 -35.72 13.82
C SER A 250 -29.40 -35.44 14.92
#